data_AF-A0A1Z4RMT6-F1
#
_entry.id   AF-A0A1Z4RMT6-F1
#
_cell.length_a   1.000
_cell.length_b   1.000
_cell.length_c   1.000
_cell.angle_alpha   90.00
_cell.angle_beta   90.00
_cell.angle_gamma   90.00
#
_symmetry.space_group_name_H-M   'P 1'
#
loop_
_entity.id
_entity.type
_entity.pdbx_description
1 polymer ?
#
loop_
_entity_poly.entity_id
_entity_poly.type
_entity_poly.pdbx_seq_one_letter_code
_entity_poly.pdbx_strand_id
1 'polypeptide(L)'
;MLKLILRLFGMFWIIGGVISLRLYLQANLIDSAIESLTIQKEDKLVNRFLFATSLLTFISGIGLAIASKWVILPLTLLLIVQVVYFIIQRQRLLNADNYESADSATVAPQTKNAFVVSIIVMIIAMIAIRLGILN
;
A
#
# COMPACT_ATOMS: atom_id res chain seq x y z
N MET A 1 25.84 -3.40 10.08
CA MET A 1 24.96 -4.45 9.52
C MET A 1 23.56 -3.95 9.21
N LEU A 2 22.82 -3.39 10.18
CA LEU A 2 21.42 -2.94 9.99
C LEU A 2 21.22 -1.93 8.83
N LYS A 3 22.14 -0.97 8.65
CA LYS A 3 22.10 -0.03 7.51
C LYS A 3 22.02 -0.74 6.16
N LEU A 4 22.83 -1.78 5.95
CA LEU A 4 22.86 -2.53 4.70
C LEU A 4 21.54 -3.28 4.49
N ILE A 5 21.01 -3.90 5.55
CA ILE A 5 19.72 -4.61 5.51
C ILE A 5 18.60 -3.65 5.11
N LEU A 6 18.55 -2.46 5.71
CA LEU A 6 17.56 -1.44 5.36
C LEU A 6 17.66 -0.98 3.91
N ARG A 7 18.89 -0.87 3.37
CA ARG A 7 19.09 -0.49 1.97
C ARG A 7 18.65 -1.58 1.00
N LEU A 8 19.04 -2.83 1.26
CA LEU A 8 18.62 -3.99 0.47
C LEU A 8 17.10 -4.13 0.50
N PHE A 9 16.51 -3.99 1.69
CA PHE A 9 15.07 -3.99 1.86
C PHE A 9 14.41 -2.83 1.12
N GLY A 10 14.99 -1.62 1.18
CA GLY A 10 14.52 -0.46 0.43
C GLY A 10 14.49 -0.70 -1.08
N MET A 11 15.51 -1.35 -1.64
CA MET A 11 15.51 -1.75 -3.05
C MET A 11 14.40 -2.76 -3.37
N PHE A 12 14.21 -3.76 -2.52
CA PHE A 12 13.09 -4.69 -2.67
C PHE A 12 11.73 -3.98 -2.59
N TRP A 13 11.61 -3.02 -1.67
CA TRP A 13 10.40 -2.22 -1.45
C TRP A 13 10.07 -1.32 -2.65
N ILE A 14 11.09 -0.72 -3.27
CA ILE A 14 10.97 0.01 -4.54
C ILE A 14 10.39 -0.90 -5.62
N ILE A 15 10.95 -2.11 -5.79
CA ILE A 15 10.49 -3.08 -6.79
C ILE A 15 9.03 -3.43 -6.54
N GLY A 16 8.64 -3.70 -5.29
CA GLY A 16 7.26 -3.96 -4.90
C GLY A 16 6.32 -2.81 -5.25
N GLY A 17 6.73 -1.57 -5.00
CA GLY A 17 5.98 -0.37 -5.37
C GLY A 17 5.80 -0.22 -6.89
N VAL A 18 6.87 -0.43 -7.67
CA VAL A 18 6.82 -0.36 -9.14
C VAL A 18 5.92 -1.45 -9.73
N ILE A 19 6.04 -2.69 -9.25
CA ILE A 19 5.22 -3.81 -9.73
C ILE A 19 3.74 -3.55 -9.40
N SER A 20 3.44 -3.13 -8.17
CA SER A 20 2.06 -2.83 -7.76
C SER A 20 1.46 -1.68 -8.59
N LEU A 21 2.26 -0.66 -8.89
CA LEU A 21 1.84 0.45 -9.74
C LEU A 21 1.56 0.00 -11.19
N ARG A 22 2.39 -0.90 -11.74
CA ARG A 22 2.16 -1.46 -13.08
C ARG A 22 0.90 -2.31 -13.12
N LEU A 23 0.69 -3.15 -12.11
CA LEU A 23 -0.52 -3.95 -11.98
C LEU A 23 -1.77 -3.07 -11.87
N TYR A 24 -1.70 -1.98 -11.10
CA TYR A 24 -2.75 -0.97 -11.04
C TYR A 24 -3.04 -0.36 -12.42
N LEU A 25 -2.01 0.09 -13.15
CA LEU A 25 -2.20 0.70 -14.47
C LEU A 25 -2.81 -0.30 -15.47
N GLN A 26 -2.38 -1.57 -15.42
CA GLN A 26 -2.94 -2.62 -16.28
C GLN A 26 -4.40 -2.93 -15.93
N ALA A 27 -4.72 -3.05 -14.64
CA ALA A 27 -6.08 -3.28 -14.18
C ALA A 27 -7.00 -2.13 -14.61
N ASN A 28 -6.59 -0.88 -14.40
CA ASN A 28 -7.40 0.29 -14.75
C ASN A 28 -7.67 0.38 -16.26
N LEU A 29 -6.75 -0.07 -17.12
CA LEU A 29 -6.97 -0.13 -18.57
C LEU A 29 -8.00 -1.20 -18.96
N ILE A 30 -7.91 -2.38 -18.34
CA ILE A 30 -8.83 -3.49 -18.57
C ILE A 30 -10.23 -3.14 -18.04
N ASP A 31 -10.31 -2.60 -16.83
CA ASP A 31 -11.56 -2.19 -16.20
C ASP A 31 -12.24 -1.08 -17.01
N SER A 32 -11.49 -0.10 -17.53
CA SER A 32 -12.04 0.93 -18.43
C SER A 32 -12.59 0.33 -19.74
N ALA A 33 -11.93 -0.69 -20.29
CA ALA A 33 -12.41 -1.39 -21.49
C ALA A 33 -13.68 -2.20 -21.19
N ILE A 34 -13.75 -2.87 -20.04
CA ILE A 34 -14.92 -3.64 -19.60
C ILE A 34 -16.09 -2.72 -19.27
N GLU A 35 -15.86 -1.59 -18.60
CA GLU A 35 -16.90 -0.59 -18.30
C GLU A 35 -17.47 0.02 -19.60
N SER A 36 -16.67 0.13 -20.66
CA SER A 36 -17.18 0.56 -21.98
C SER A 36 -18.05 -0.49 -22.67
N LEU A 37 -17.97 -1.75 -22.25
CA LEU A 37 -18.67 -2.90 -22.84
C LEU A 37 -19.79 -3.46 -21.94
N THR A 38 -19.86 -3.06 -20.67
CA THR A 38 -20.78 -3.61 -19.66
C THR A 38 -21.30 -2.51 -18.73
N ILE A 39 -22.35 -2.82 -17.94
CA ILE A 39 -22.90 -1.90 -16.91
C ILE A 39 -22.10 -2.00 -15.59
N GLN A 40 -21.09 -2.87 -15.51
CA GLN A 40 -20.36 -3.13 -14.28
C GLN A 40 -19.42 -1.97 -13.96
N LYS A 41 -19.68 -1.31 -12.82
CA LYS A 41 -19.04 -0.05 -12.46
C LYS A 41 -17.75 -0.30 -11.68
N GLU A 42 -16.66 0.30 -12.12
CA GLU A 42 -15.34 0.24 -11.49
C GLU A 42 -15.38 0.78 -10.04
N ASP A 43 -14.75 0.08 -9.09
CA ASP A 43 -14.58 0.59 -7.72
C ASP A 43 -13.41 1.57 -7.62
N LYS A 44 -13.72 2.84 -7.90
CA LYS A 44 -12.78 3.96 -7.85
C LYS A 44 -12.07 4.10 -6.50
N LEU A 45 -12.66 3.62 -5.39
CA LEU A 45 -12.00 3.66 -4.09
C LEU A 45 -10.79 2.71 -4.05
N VAL A 46 -10.99 1.48 -4.50
CA VAL A 46 -9.94 0.45 -4.54
C VAL A 46 -8.81 0.91 -5.45
N ASN A 47 -9.14 1.47 -6.62
CA ASN A 47 -8.15 1.97 -7.55
C ASN A 47 -7.33 3.15 -6.99
N ARG A 48 -7.98 4.15 -6.38
CA ARG A 48 -7.26 5.24 -5.69
C ARG A 48 -6.40 4.74 -4.54
N PHE A 49 -6.88 3.76 -3.79
CA PHE A 49 -6.14 3.13 -2.70
C PHE A 49 -4.88 2.40 -3.20
N LEU A 50 -5.01 1.55 -4.23
CA LEU A 50 -3.89 0.83 -4.83
C LEU A 50 -2.84 1.78 -5.39
N PHE A 51 -3.26 2.85 -6.07
CA PHE A 51 -2.35 3.88 -6.55
C PHE A 51 -1.60 4.56 -5.39
N ALA A 52 -2.32 5.06 -4.38
CA ALA A 52 -1.73 5.77 -3.24
C ALA A 52 -0.74 4.88 -2.47
N THR A 53 -1.12 3.64 -2.17
CA THR A 53 -0.24 2.69 -1.47
C THR A 53 0.97 2.29 -2.31
N SER A 54 0.82 2.09 -3.62
CA SER A 54 1.95 1.78 -4.51
C SER A 54 2.97 2.91 -4.57
N LEU A 55 2.48 4.15 -4.71
CA LEU A 55 3.32 5.35 -4.72
C LEU A 55 4.04 5.55 -3.39
N LEU A 56 3.33 5.43 -2.26
CA LEU A 56 3.92 5.59 -0.93
C LEU A 56 4.90 4.45 -0.59
N THR A 57 4.63 3.23 -1.04
CA THR A 57 5.57 2.10 -0.97
C THR A 57 6.83 2.44 -1.76
N PHE A 58 6.71 2.89 -3.00
CA PHE A 58 7.86 3.29 -3.80
C PHE A 58 8.71 4.39 -3.12
N ILE A 59 8.07 5.47 -2.67
CA ILE A 59 8.76 6.61 -2.03
C ILE A 59 9.41 6.20 -0.71
N SER A 60 8.73 5.41 0.12
CA SER A 60 9.33 4.88 1.37
C SER A 60 10.51 3.94 1.07
N GLY A 61 10.44 3.17 -0.02
CA GLY A 61 11.54 2.31 -0.46
C GLY A 61 12.78 3.12 -0.84
N ILE A 62 12.60 4.25 -1.55
CA ILE A 62 13.69 5.20 -1.82
C ILE A 62 14.30 5.71 -0.51
N GLY A 63 13.46 6.13 0.45
CA GLY A 63 13.92 6.60 1.76
C GLY A 63 14.77 5.56 2.50
N LEU A 64 14.35 4.29 2.50
CA LEU A 64 15.12 3.18 3.07
C LEU A 64 16.42 2.90 2.30
N ALA A 65 16.38 2.91 0.96
CA ALA A 65 17.51 2.64 0.08
C ALA A 65 18.65 3.66 0.24
N ILE A 66 18.32 4.93 0.47
CA ILE A 66 19.32 5.98 0.73
C ILE A 66 19.65 6.12 2.22
N ALA A 67 18.99 5.35 3.09
CA ALA A 67 19.10 5.42 4.55
C ALA A 67 18.76 6.82 5.12
N SER A 68 17.68 7.42 4.63
CA SER A 68 17.20 8.75 5.03
C SER A 68 16.18 8.65 6.16
N LYS A 69 16.30 9.53 7.18
CA LYS A 69 15.30 9.66 8.25
C LYS A 69 13.94 10.15 7.77
N TRP A 70 13.91 10.83 6.63
CA TRP A 70 12.67 11.34 6.02
C TRP A 70 11.72 10.24 5.58
N VAL A 71 12.17 8.99 5.55
CA VAL A 71 11.35 7.80 5.28
C VAL A 71 10.14 7.65 6.21
N ILE A 72 10.19 8.23 7.41
CA ILE A 72 9.06 8.19 8.36
C ILE A 72 7.83 8.88 7.79
N LEU A 73 7.98 9.96 7.03
CA LEU A 73 6.84 10.68 6.45
C LEU A 73 6.02 9.80 5.48
N PRO A 74 6.60 9.23 4.40
CA PRO A 74 5.85 8.36 3.50
C PRO A 74 5.38 7.07 4.17
N LEU A 75 6.12 6.50 5.14
CA LEU A 75 5.67 5.33 5.90
C LEU A 75 4.44 5.65 6.78
N THR A 76 4.42 6.82 7.41
CA THR A 76 3.28 7.25 8.25
C THR A 76 2.05 7.43 7.37
N LEU A 77 2.22 8.11 6.25
CA LEU A 77 1.13 8.33 5.31
C LEU A 77 0.63 7.02 4.71
N LEU A 78 1.53 6.07 4.41
CA LEU A 78 1.18 4.72 3.94
C LEU A 78 0.25 4.01 4.94
N LEU A 79 0.62 4.02 6.22
CA LEU A 79 -0.20 3.41 7.27
C LEU A 79 -1.55 4.11 7.43
N ILE A 80 -1.59 5.44 7.38
CA ILE A 80 -2.84 6.20 7.46
C ILE A 80 -3.78 5.81 6.31
N VAL A 81 -3.27 5.76 5.07
CA VAL A 81 -4.05 5.36 3.90
C VAL A 81 -4.60 3.93 4.04
N GLN A 82 -3.78 2.99 4.53
CA GLN A 82 -4.21 1.61 4.80
C GLN A 82 -5.30 1.52 5.88
N VAL A 83 -5.16 2.27 6.98
CA VAL A 83 -6.15 2.32 8.06
C VAL A 83 -7.47 2.92 7.57
N VAL A 84 -7.43 4.06 6.85
CA VAL A 84 -8.62 4.69 6.29
C VAL A 84 -9.35 3.73 5.36
N TYR A 85 -8.62 3.04 4.48
CA TYR A 85 -9.20 2.04 3.59
C TYR A 85 -9.87 0.88 4.37
N PHE A 86 -9.22 0.36 5.41
CA PHE A 86 -9.81 -0.70 6.24
C PHE A 86 -11.07 -0.24 6.99
N ILE A 87 -11.11 1.01 7.45
CA ILE A 87 -12.30 1.57 8.08
C ILE A 87 -13.46 1.63 7.08
N ILE A 88 -13.21 2.14 5.86
CA ILE A 88 -14.23 2.24 4.83
C ILE A 88 -14.73 0.85 4.41
N GLN A 89 -13.82 -0.10 4.19
CA GLN A 89 -14.21 -1.46 3.80
C GLN A 89 -14.94 -2.20 4.91
N ARG A 90 -14.56 -1.99 6.17
CA ARG A 90 -15.32 -2.53 7.31
C ARG A 90 -16.73 -1.95 7.37
N GLN A 91 -16.91 -0.65 7.11
CA GLN A 91 -18.24 -0.05 7.05
C GLN A 91 -19.08 -0.60 5.90
N ARG A 92 -18.48 -0.78 4.71
CA ARG A 92 -19.15 -1.40 3.55
C ARG A 92 -19.59 -2.84 3.85
N LEU A 93 -18.74 -3.62 4.53
CA LEU A 93 -19.05 -4.99 4.90
C LEU A 93 -20.20 -5.08 5.92
N LEU A 94 -20.25 -4.15 6.88
CA LEU A 94 -21.34 -4.09 7.88
C LEU A 94 -22.68 -3.68 7.28
N ASN A 95 -22.66 -2.89 6.20
CA ASN A 95 -23.84 -2.39 5.50
C ASN A 95 -24.19 -3.24 4.26
N ALA A 96 -23.56 -4.41 4.09
CA ALA A 96 -23.78 -5.25 2.93
C ALA A 96 -25.08 -6.04 3.08
N ASP A 97 -26.04 -5.77 2.20
CA ASP A 97 -27.36 -6.43 2.22
C ASP A 97 -27.38 -7.75 1.45
N ASN A 98 -26.32 -8.08 0.71
CA ASN A 98 -26.22 -9.28 -0.09
C ASN A 98 -24.78 -9.84 -0.15
N TYR A 99 -24.65 -11.07 -0.64
CA TYR A 99 -23.35 -11.76 -0.71
C TYR A 99 -22.34 -11.04 -1.62
N GLU A 100 -22.77 -10.49 -2.75
CA GLU A 100 -21.89 -9.81 -3.72
C GLU A 100 -21.29 -8.50 -3.16
N SER A 101 -22.10 -7.73 -2.43
CA SER A 101 -21.65 -6.53 -1.72
C SER A 101 -20.73 -6.85 -0.53
N ALA A 102 -20.97 -7.98 0.15
CA ALA A 102 -20.09 -8.44 1.22
C ALA A 102 -18.73 -8.93 0.68
N ASP A 103 -18.72 -9.65 -0.44
CA ASP A 103 -17.51 -10.15 -1.09
C ASP A 103 -16.63 -8.99 -1.59
N SER A 104 -17.22 -8.01 -2.29
CA SER A 104 -16.52 -6.81 -2.75
C SER A 104 -16.02 -5.89 -1.63
N ALA A 105 -16.66 -5.90 -0.46
CA ALA A 105 -16.20 -5.17 0.73
C ALA A 105 -15.09 -5.90 1.51
N THR A 106 -14.84 -7.17 1.22
CA THR A 106 -13.85 -7.96 1.96
C THR A 106 -12.44 -7.56 1.55
N VAL A 107 -11.65 -7.12 2.53
CA VAL A 107 -10.25 -6.76 2.31
C VAL A 107 -9.43 -8.01 1.96
N ALA A 108 -8.77 -7.97 0.80
CA ALA A 108 -7.89 -9.02 0.32
C ALA A 108 -6.77 -9.37 1.34
N PRO A 109 -6.41 -10.66 1.52
CA PRO A 109 -5.35 -11.08 2.44
C PRO A 109 -4.00 -10.41 2.17
N GLN A 110 -3.67 -10.17 0.89
CA GLN A 110 -2.42 -9.51 0.51
C GLN A 110 -2.35 -8.08 1.07
N THR A 111 -3.48 -7.35 1.09
CA THR A 111 -3.54 -5.99 1.65
C THR A 111 -3.33 -6.01 3.16
N LYS A 112 -3.87 -7.01 3.86
CA LYS A 112 -3.65 -7.19 5.31
C LYS A 112 -2.18 -7.48 5.61
N ASN A 113 -1.56 -8.38 4.83
CA ASN A 113 -0.14 -8.71 4.97
C ASN A 113 0.74 -7.49 4.70
N ALA A 114 0.44 -6.73 3.64
CA ALA A 114 1.16 -5.50 3.34
C ALA A 114 1.10 -4.50 4.50
N PHE A 115 -0.06 -4.35 5.16
CA PHE A 115 -0.18 -3.50 6.35
C PHE A 115 0.68 -3.97 7.52
N VAL A 116 0.70 -5.27 7.81
CA VAL A 116 1.55 -5.83 8.88
C VAL A 116 3.03 -5.58 8.58
N VAL A 117 3.46 -5.80 7.33
CA VAL A 117 4.84 -5.53 6.93
C VAL A 117 5.16 -4.04 7.03
N SER A 118 4.26 -3.14 6.60
CA SER A 118 4.43 -1.69 6.76
C SER A 118 4.62 -1.27 8.22
N ILE A 119 3.88 -1.87 9.17
CA ILE A 119 4.05 -1.62 10.61
C ILE A 119 5.44 -2.06 11.08
N ILE A 120 5.86 -3.28 10.72
CA ILE A 120 7.18 -3.81 11.10
C ILE A 120 8.29 -2.89 10.58
N VAL A 121 8.20 -2.50 9.31
CA VAL A 121 9.16 -1.59 8.65
C VAL A 121 9.19 -0.23 9.35
N MET A 122 8.03 0.32 9.71
CA MET A 122 7.92 1.57 10.47
C MET A 122 8.64 1.47 11.82
N ILE A 123 8.40 0.40 12.59
CA ILE A 123 9.06 0.17 13.87
C ILE A 123 10.57 0.08 13.71
N ILE A 124 11.05 -0.71 12.74
CA ILE A 124 12.48 -0.84 12.47
C ILE A 124 13.09 0.50 12.05
N ALA A 125 12.40 1.29 11.22
CA ALA A 125 12.86 2.62 10.80
C ALA A 125 12.97 3.59 11.99
N MET A 126 11.99 3.59 12.91
CA MET A 126 12.06 4.40 14.13
C MET A 126 13.25 4.02 15.02
N ILE A 127 13.49 2.71 15.21
CA ILE A 127 14.64 2.21 15.96
C ILE A 127 15.94 2.65 15.27
N ALA A 128 16.03 2.52 13.94
CA ALA A 128 17.22 2.90 13.18
C ALA A 128 17.51 4.42 13.24
N ILE A 129 16.49 5.28 13.30
CA ILE A 129 16.67 6.72 13.54
C ILE A 129 17.20 6.97 14.94
N ARG A 130 16.64 6.31 15.97
CA ARG A 130 17.08 6.46 17.36
C ARG A 130 18.54 6.01 17.56
N LEU A 131 18.99 5.02 16.78
CA LEU A 131 20.37 4.55 16.77
C LEU A 131 21.32 5.38 15.88
N GLY A 132 20.83 6.44 15.20
CA GLY A 132 21.65 7.27 14.30
C GLY A 132 22.07 6.55 13.00
N ILE A 133 21.34 5.51 12.60
CA ILE A 133 21.63 4.71 11.40
C ILE A 133 20.98 5.32 10.15
N LEU A 134 19.77 5.88 10.32
CA LEU A 134 19.07 6.67 9.32
C LEU A 134 19.28 8.16 9.63
N ASN A 135 19.78 8.91 8.65
CA ASN A 135 20.20 10.32 8.81
C ASN A 135 19.32 11.30 8.05
#